data_AF-A0A3G2C783-F1
#
_entry.id   AF-A0A3G2C783-F1
#
_cell.length_a   1.000
_cell.length_b   1.000
_cell.length_c   1.000
_cell.angle_alpha   90.00
_cell.angle_beta   90.00
_cell.angle_gamma   90.00
#
_symmetry.space_group_name_H-M   'P 1'
#
loop_
_entity.id
_entity.type
_entity.pdbx_description
1 polymer ?
#
loop_
_entity_poly.entity_id
_entity_poly.type
_entity_poly.pdbx_seq_one_letter_code
_entity_poly.pdbx_strand_id
1 'polypeptide(L)'
;MRISLACLVALCALPAGVMAQDASVHDKPAVRGSIIANLLQDHDNPFLLYPYESNYLLYTWTSDLNKEAIRSYDWAENARKDEVKFQLSLASAWAIF
;
A
#
# COMPACT_ATOMS: atom_id res chain seq x y z
N MET A 1 50.03 5.31 -38.86
CA MET A 1 48.90 4.77 -38.08
C MET A 1 47.62 5.42 -38.56
N ARG A 2 46.84 4.75 -39.41
CA ARG A 2 45.58 5.29 -39.96
C ARG A 2 44.45 4.74 -39.10
N ILE A 3 44.22 5.36 -37.95
CA ILE A 3 43.01 5.06 -37.16
C ILE A 3 41.86 5.53 -38.04
N SER A 4 41.18 4.56 -38.64
CA SER A 4 40.11 4.77 -39.60
C SER A 4 39.03 5.62 -38.95
N LEU A 5 38.64 6.69 -39.64
CA LEU A 5 37.56 7.60 -39.25
C LEU A 5 36.28 6.84 -38.84
N ALA A 6 36.09 5.65 -39.41
CA ALA A 6 35.07 4.67 -39.06
C ALA A 6 35.10 4.22 -37.58
N CYS A 7 36.27 3.99 -36.98
CA CYS A 7 36.38 3.67 -35.55
C CYS A 7 35.96 4.84 -34.66
N LEU A 8 36.22 6.08 -35.09
CA LEU A 8 35.86 7.27 -34.31
C LEU A 8 34.35 7.51 -34.32
N VAL A 9 33.70 7.31 -35.48
CA VAL A 9 32.24 7.38 -35.61
C VAL A 9 31.55 6.26 -34.82
N ALA A 10 32.11 5.04 -34.84
CA ALA A 10 31.61 3.94 -34.02
C ALA A 10 31.68 4.26 -32.52
N LEU A 11 32.77 4.87 -32.05
CA LEU A 11 32.92 5.27 -30.65
C LEU A 11 31.93 6.37 -30.22
N CYS A 12 31.64 7.32 -31.12
CA CYS A 12 30.68 8.40 -30.87
C CYS A 12 29.21 7.92 -30.90
N ALA A 13 28.92 6.76 -31.48
CA ALA A 13 27.59 6.16 -31.49
C ALA A 13 27.29 5.30 -30.25
N LEU A 14 28.31 4.88 -29.49
CA LEU A 14 28.15 4.10 -28.25
C LEU A 14 27.30 4.79 -27.16
N PRO A 15 27.39 6.12 -26.94
CA PRO A 15 26.58 6.79 -25.92
C PRO A 15 25.10 6.95 -26.31
N ALA A 16 24.78 6.89 -27.59
CA ALA A 16 23.41 7.05 -28.09
C ALA A 16 22.56 5.76 -27.96
N GLY A 17 23.20 4.62 -27.71
CA GLY A 17 22.53 3.33 -27.51
C GLY A 17 22.14 3.03 -26.06
N VAL A 18 22.64 3.79 -25.09
CA VAL A 18 22.22 3.70 -23.69
C VAL A 18 20.99 4.59 -23.51
N MET A 19 19.90 4.20 -24.15
CA MET A 19 18.59 4.56 -23.64
C MET A 19 18.46 3.80 -22.33
N ALA A 20 18.42 4.53 -21.21
CA ALA A 20 17.93 3.98 -19.97
C ALA A 20 16.48 3.57 -20.22
N GLN A 21 16.28 2.29 -20.57
CA GLN A 21 15.01 1.66 -20.33
C GLN A 21 14.89 1.64 -18.81
N ASP A 22 14.11 2.58 -18.28
CA ASP A 22 13.53 2.44 -16.97
C ASP A 22 12.84 1.07 -16.99
N ALA A 23 13.53 0.08 -16.42
CA ALA A 23 12.94 -1.22 -16.21
C ALA A 23 11.74 -0.94 -15.32
N SER A 24 10.53 -1.12 -15.86
CA SER A 24 9.32 -1.14 -15.06
C SER A 24 9.43 -2.32 -14.10
N VAL A 25 10.05 -2.10 -12.94
CA VAL A 25 10.29 -3.12 -11.89
C VAL A 25 8.97 -3.71 -11.35
N HIS A 26 7.83 -3.19 -11.78
CA HIS A 26 6.49 -3.60 -11.37
C HIS A 26 5.77 -4.53 -12.37
N ASP A 27 6.51 -5.42 -13.05
CA ASP A 27 5.96 -6.46 -13.93
C ASP A 27 5.17 -7.58 -13.22
N LYS A 28 4.92 -7.46 -11.91
CA LYS A 28 4.08 -8.44 -11.19
C LYS A 28 2.63 -7.94 -11.18
N PRO A 29 1.69 -8.64 -11.84
CA PRO A 29 0.29 -8.26 -11.82
C PRO A 29 -0.20 -8.24 -10.37
N ALA A 30 -1.08 -7.27 -10.05
CA ALA A 30 -1.66 -7.14 -8.71
C ALA A 30 -2.31 -8.47 -8.31
N VAL A 31 -1.66 -9.22 -7.42
CA VAL A 31 -2.22 -10.49 -6.93
C VAL A 31 -3.28 -10.13 -5.90
N ARG A 32 -4.54 -10.47 -6.18
CA ARG A 32 -5.67 -10.27 -5.26
C ARG A 32 -5.33 -10.90 -3.89
N GLY A 33 -5.14 -10.06 -2.88
CA GLY A 33 -4.80 -10.47 -1.50
C GLY A 33 -3.34 -10.26 -1.09
N SER A 34 -2.43 -9.89 -2.01
CA SER A 34 -1.05 -9.53 -1.65
C SER A 34 -0.97 -8.05 -1.30
N ILE A 35 -0.89 -7.75 0.00
CA ILE A 35 -0.81 -6.39 0.53
C ILE A 35 0.45 -5.69 0.01
N ILE A 36 1.60 -6.38 0.01
CA ILE A 36 2.89 -5.82 -0.41
C ILE A 36 2.95 -5.57 -1.92
N ALA A 37 2.38 -6.46 -2.74
CA ALA A 37 2.36 -6.23 -4.19
C ALA A 37 1.49 -5.04 -4.58
N ASN A 38 0.42 -4.76 -3.82
CA ASN A 38 -0.45 -3.61 -4.03
C ASN A 38 0.19 -2.29 -3.56
N LEU A 39 0.99 -2.34 -2.49
CA LEU A 39 1.73 -1.19 -1.94
C LEU A 39 2.95 -0.80 -2.78
N LEU A 40 3.57 -1.77 -3.47
CA LEU A 40 4.72 -1.54 -4.34
C LEU A 40 4.34 -0.99 -5.71
N GLN A 41 3.06 -0.87 -6.05
CA GLN A 41 2.67 -0.25 -7.30
C GLN A 41 2.86 1.27 -7.22
N ASP A 42 3.40 1.87 -8.26
CA ASP A 42 3.45 3.32 -8.38
C ASP A 42 2.05 3.86 -8.66
N HIS A 43 1.59 4.77 -7.81
CA HIS A 43 0.30 5.42 -7.95
C HIS A 43 0.47 6.93 -7.94
N ASP A 44 -0.03 7.59 -8.98
CA ASP A 44 0.16 9.03 -9.21
C ASP A 44 -0.60 9.93 -8.21
N ASN A 45 -1.46 9.38 -7.36
CA ASN A 45 -2.27 10.14 -6.39
C ASN A 45 -1.80 9.92 -4.94
N PRO A 46 -1.25 10.95 -4.26
CA PRO A 46 -0.77 10.83 -2.89
C PRO A 46 -1.87 10.62 -1.84
N PHE A 47 -3.14 10.82 -2.19
CA PHE A 47 -4.29 10.56 -1.30
C PHE A 47 -4.88 9.16 -1.43
N LEU A 48 -4.32 8.31 -2.31
CA LEU A 48 -4.77 6.93 -2.46
C LEU A 48 -4.22 6.08 -1.31
N LEU A 49 -5.11 5.56 -0.47
CA LEU A 49 -4.79 4.67 0.65
C LEU A 49 -5.16 3.24 0.32
N TYR A 50 -4.32 2.29 0.74
CA TYR A 50 -4.52 0.87 0.42
C TYR A 50 -5.08 0.12 1.62
N PRO A 51 -6.01 -0.82 1.42
CA PRO A 51 -6.44 -1.69 2.50
C PRO A 51 -5.25 -2.55 2.97
N TYR A 52 -4.89 -2.46 4.25
CA TYR A 52 -3.87 -3.33 4.85
C TYR A 52 -4.53 -4.62 5.36
N GLU A 53 -5.55 -4.49 6.20
CA GLU A 53 -6.46 -5.58 6.55
C GLU A 53 -7.87 -5.36 6.00
N SER A 54 -8.77 -6.31 6.27
CA SER A 54 -10.18 -6.21 5.92
C SER A 54 -10.83 -4.98 6.56
N ASN A 55 -11.40 -4.13 5.71
CA ASN A 55 -12.24 -3.02 6.12
C ASN A 55 -13.69 -3.52 6.17
N TYR A 56 -14.31 -3.50 7.36
CA TYR A 56 -15.68 -3.98 7.54
C TYR A 56 -16.48 -3.11 8.50
N LEU A 57 -17.80 -3.18 8.36
CA LEU A 57 -18.77 -2.61 9.27
C LEU A 57 -19.85 -3.66 9.52
N LEU A 58 -20.02 -4.06 10.77
CA LEU A 58 -20.89 -5.14 11.19
C LEU A 58 -21.80 -4.66 12.32
N TYR A 59 -23.06 -5.07 12.26
CA TYR A 59 -23.95 -4.98 13.41
C TYR A 59 -23.79 -6.25 14.24
N THR A 60 -23.43 -6.08 15.50
CA THR A 60 -23.10 -7.19 16.40
C THR A 60 -23.94 -7.12 17.67
N TRP A 61 -24.17 -8.29 18.25
CA TRP A 61 -24.81 -8.41 19.55
C TRP A 61 -23.90 -9.27 20.44
N THR A 62 -23.39 -8.69 21.52
CA THR A 62 -22.51 -9.41 22.45
C THR A 62 -23.33 -10.15 23.50
N SER A 63 -22.90 -11.38 23.84
CA SER A 63 -23.55 -12.16 24.90
C SER A 63 -23.35 -11.51 26.27
N ASP A 64 -22.15 -11.02 26.52
CA ASP A 64 -21.77 -10.31 27.73
C ASP A 64 -21.01 -9.03 27.38
N LEU A 65 -21.42 -7.92 28.01
CA LEU A 65 -20.77 -6.63 27.85
C LEU A 65 -20.05 -6.32 29.16
N ASN A 66 -18.73 -6.15 29.08
CA ASN A 66 -17.90 -5.97 30.26
C ASN A 66 -18.07 -4.56 30.87
N LYS A 67 -19.16 -4.38 31.63
CA LYS A 67 -19.49 -3.12 32.30
C LYS A 67 -18.52 -2.76 33.42
N GLU A 68 -17.88 -3.75 34.03
CA GLU A 68 -16.91 -3.52 35.12
C GLU A 68 -15.66 -2.79 34.59
N ALA A 69 -15.16 -3.18 33.41
CA ALA A 69 -14.02 -2.51 32.79
C ALA A 69 -14.32 -1.07 32.35
N ILE A 70 -15.59 -0.76 32.05
CA ILE A 70 -16.03 0.58 31.60
C ILE A 70 -16.75 1.37 32.70
N ARG A 71 -16.73 0.90 33.96
CA ARG A 71 -17.50 1.51 35.07
C ARG A 71 -17.19 2.99 35.35
N SER A 72 -16.04 3.48 34.88
CA SER A 72 -15.66 4.89 35.00
C SER A 72 -16.50 5.83 34.15
N TYR A 73 -17.27 5.31 33.19
CA TYR A 73 -18.17 6.11 32.37
C TYR A 73 -19.57 6.18 32.99
N ASP A 74 -20.15 7.37 33.01
CA ASP A 74 -21.49 7.63 33.59
C ASP A 74 -22.62 6.78 32.96
N TRP A 75 -22.41 6.29 31.74
CA TRP A 75 -23.38 5.49 30.98
C TRP A 75 -23.11 3.97 31.05
N ALA A 76 -22.08 3.52 31.77
CA ALA A 76 -21.66 2.11 31.81
C ALA A 76 -22.77 1.17 32.29
N GLU A 77 -23.55 1.57 33.31
CA GLU A 77 -24.68 0.79 33.81
C GLU A 77 -25.76 0.57 32.73
N ASN A 78 -25.96 1.57 31.87
CA ASN A 78 -26.94 1.58 30.79
C ASN A 78 -26.39 1.10 29.44
N ALA A 79 -25.12 0.68 29.38
CA ALA A 79 -24.50 0.23 28.14
C ALA A 79 -25.26 -0.98 27.58
N ARG A 80 -25.60 -0.90 26.29
CA ARG A 80 -26.40 -1.90 25.57
C ARG A 80 -25.52 -2.95 24.90
N LYS A 81 -26.07 -4.16 24.72
CA LYS A 81 -25.34 -5.30 24.15
C LYS A 81 -25.28 -5.29 22.61
N ASP A 82 -26.10 -4.47 21.97
CA ASP A 82 -26.08 -4.21 20.54
C ASP A 82 -25.08 -3.09 20.21
N GLU A 83 -24.10 -3.43 19.37
CA GLU A 83 -23.01 -2.53 19.01
C GLU A 83 -22.67 -2.65 17.51
N VAL A 84 -22.30 -1.52 16.91
CA VAL A 84 -21.71 -1.50 15.57
C VAL A 84 -20.21 -1.69 15.70
N LYS A 85 -19.71 -2.82 15.20
CA LYS A 85 -18.28 -3.12 15.14
C LYS A 85 -17.75 -2.81 13.75
N PHE A 86 -16.84 -1.86 13.65
CA PHE A 86 -16.15 -1.54 12.41
C PHE A 86 -14.65 -1.70 12.57
N GLN A 87 -13.99 -2.04 11.48
CA GLN A 87 -12.54 -2.08 11.37
C GLN A 87 -12.14 -1.28 10.14
N LEU A 88 -11.25 -0.32 10.34
CA LEU A 88 -10.62 0.46 9.29
C LEU A 88 -9.11 0.22 9.37
N SER A 89 -8.54 -0.34 8.32
CA SER A 89 -7.13 -0.70 8.20
C SER A 89 -6.61 -0.24 6.85
N LEU A 90 -5.75 0.79 6.91
CA LEU A 90 -5.23 1.50 5.76
C LEU A 90 -3.70 1.53 5.86
N ALA A 91 -3.02 1.40 4.72
CA ALA A 91 -1.59 1.57 4.55
C ALA A 91 -1.32 2.67 3.53
N SER A 92 -0.24 3.41 3.76
CA SER A 92 0.30 4.41 2.84
C SER A 92 1.72 4.01 2.44
N ALA A 93 2.09 4.32 1.20
CA ALA A 93 3.43 4.02 0.68
C ALA A 93 4.55 4.76 1.43
N TRP A 94 4.23 5.87 2.10
CA TRP A 94 5.18 6.70 2.84
C TRP A 94 5.54 6.19 4.25
N ALA A 95 4.81 5.20 4.78
CA ALA A 95 5.00 4.70 6.14
C ALA A 95 5.95 3.48 6.24
N ILE A 96 6.72 3.17 5.18
CA ILE A 96 7.58 1.97 5.06
C ILE A 96 9.09 2.30 5.15
N PHE A 97 9.47 3.54 5.51
CA PHE A 97 10.88 3.93 5.75
C PHE A 97 11.09 4.46 7.17
#